data_AF-A0A5R9NZT6-F1
#
_entry.id   AF-A0A5R9NZT6-F1
#
_cell.length_a   1.000
_cell.length_b   1.000
_cell.length_c   1.000
_cell.angle_alpha   90.00
_cell.angle_beta   90.00
_cell.angle_gamma   90.00
#
_symmetry.space_group_name_H-M   'P 1'
#
loop_
_entity.id
_entity.type
_entity.pdbx_description
1 polymer ?
#
loop_
_entity_poly.entity_id
_entity_poly.type
_entity_poly.pdbx_seq_one_letter_code
_entity_poly.pdbx_strand_id
1 'polypeptide(L)'
;MVSISEKSSRTLFVLELVIFALPPTIALASWTFLVGPSAFIVFLCSVPMLAASISFDIPQTPGMTLVVMALSGAAAALIGMGATALVKFLSLSLVFVSQGAAELRKHRHSFWSCLAWAVLPLIATNALLPGLTTDLFDERVFRFLVYGLTLGVPLFHLWAEMHYRR
;
A
#
# COMPACT_ATOMS: atom_id res chain seq x y z
N MET A 1 -8.53 21.03 -29.02
CA MET A 1 -8.36 20.54 -27.62
C MET A 1 -9.67 19.87 -27.25
N VAL A 2 -9.73 18.54 -27.16
CA VAL A 2 -10.97 17.84 -26.81
C VAL A 2 -11.12 17.90 -25.28
N SER A 3 -11.99 18.77 -24.77
CA SER A 3 -12.30 18.81 -23.34
C SER A 3 -13.37 17.76 -23.06
N ILE A 4 -12.98 16.65 -22.43
CA ILE A 4 -13.93 15.66 -21.92
C ILE A 4 -14.77 16.32 -20.82
N SER A 5 -16.10 16.16 -20.89
CA SER A 5 -17.01 16.71 -19.88
C SER A 5 -16.71 16.11 -18.50
N GLU A 6 -16.97 16.84 -17.42
CA GLU A 6 -16.68 16.34 -16.05
C GLU A 6 -17.45 15.08 -15.73
N LYS A 7 -18.69 15.04 -16.19
CA LYS A 7 -19.56 13.89 -16.05
C LYS A 7 -18.95 12.67 -16.74
N SER A 8 -18.47 12.84 -17.96
CA SER A 8 -17.80 11.78 -18.72
C SER A 8 -16.51 11.31 -18.03
N SER A 9 -15.70 12.23 -17.51
CA SER A 9 -14.46 11.88 -16.80
C SER A 9 -14.74 11.09 -15.51
N ARG A 10 -15.74 11.51 -14.74
CA ARG A 10 -16.17 10.79 -13.52
C ARG A 10 -16.69 9.40 -13.84
N THR A 11 -17.47 9.23 -14.91
CA THR A 11 -17.93 7.91 -15.35
C THR A 11 -16.77 7.01 -15.77
N LEU A 12 -15.80 7.56 -16.50
CA LEU A 12 -14.60 6.83 -16.92
C LEU A 12 -13.76 6.41 -15.70
N PHE A 13 -13.61 7.30 -14.73
CA PHE A 13 -12.92 7.00 -13.48
C PHE A 13 -13.61 5.92 -12.65
N VAL A 14 -14.95 5.92 -12.58
CA VAL A 14 -15.69 4.84 -11.89
C VAL A 14 -15.46 3.49 -12.58
N LEU A 15 -15.43 3.47 -13.91
CA LEU A 15 -15.12 2.26 -14.67
C LEU A 15 -13.69 1.77 -14.39
N GLU A 16 -12.72 2.69 -14.36
CA GLU A 16 -11.34 2.38 -13.98
C GLU A 16 -11.23 1.84 -12.55
N LEU A 17 -11.96 2.43 -11.60
CA LEU A 17 -12.03 1.94 -10.22
C LEU A 17 -12.54 0.50 -10.16
N VAL A 18 -13.61 0.17 -10.89
CA VAL A 18 -14.22 -1.17 -10.86
C VAL A 18 -13.32 -2.20 -11.54
N ILE A 19 -12.72 -1.86 -12.67
CA ILE A 19 -11.93 -2.81 -13.47
C ILE A 19 -10.51 -2.98 -12.89
N PHE A 20 -9.86 -1.87 -12.56
CA PHE A 20 -8.44 -1.87 -12.21
C PHE A 20 -8.19 -1.76 -10.71
N ALA A 21 -8.94 -0.92 -9.98
CA ALA A 21 -8.66 -0.69 -8.56
C ALA A 21 -9.33 -1.69 -7.62
N LEU A 22 -10.53 -2.16 -7.95
CA LEU A 22 -11.37 -2.96 -7.04
C LEU A 22 -10.73 -4.33 -6.72
N PRO A 23 -10.25 -5.14 -7.70
CA PRO A 23 -9.60 -6.41 -7.38
C PRO A 23 -8.39 -6.29 -6.45
N PRO A 24 -7.38 -5.41 -6.71
CA PRO A 24 -6.24 -5.27 -5.82
C PRO A 24 -6.65 -4.64 -4.48
N THR A 25 -7.64 -3.75 -4.45
CA THR A 25 -8.17 -3.17 -3.21
C THR A 25 -8.75 -4.24 -2.29
N ILE A 26 -9.57 -5.14 -2.84
CA ILE A 26 -10.16 -6.26 -2.09
C ILE A 26 -9.07 -7.23 -1.62
N ALA A 27 -8.11 -7.57 -2.48
CA ALA A 27 -7.00 -8.44 -2.11
C ALA A 27 -6.17 -7.84 -0.95
N LEU A 28 -5.83 -6.55 -1.04
CA LEU A 28 -5.05 -5.85 -0.02
C LEU A 28 -5.82 -5.70 1.30
N ALA A 29 -7.13 -5.40 1.23
CA ALA A 29 -8.00 -5.38 2.39
C ALA A 29 -8.06 -6.76 3.06
N SER A 30 -8.28 -7.82 2.28
CA SER A 30 -8.34 -9.20 2.78
C SER A 30 -7.02 -9.60 3.46
N TRP A 31 -5.88 -9.26 2.85
CA TRP A 31 -4.56 -9.49 3.43
C TRP A 31 -4.39 -8.72 4.75
N THR A 32 -4.82 -7.46 4.80
CA THR A 32 -4.75 -6.63 6.00
C THR A 32 -5.55 -7.24 7.15
N PHE A 33 -6.75 -7.76 6.88
CA PHE A 33 -7.59 -8.38 7.90
C PHE A 33 -7.14 -9.78 8.33
N LEU A 34 -6.65 -10.61 7.40
CA LEU A 34 -6.30 -12.00 7.70
C LEU A 34 -4.87 -12.14 8.25
N VAL A 35 -3.92 -11.34 7.75
CA VAL A 35 -2.49 -11.47 8.07
C VAL A 35 -1.99 -10.35 8.99
N GLY A 36 -2.60 -9.16 8.93
CA GLY A 36 -2.21 -8.04 9.78
C GLY A 36 -2.27 -8.35 11.28
N PRO A 37 -3.40 -8.85 11.82
CA PRO A 37 -3.53 -9.15 13.24
C PRO A 37 -2.53 -10.21 13.71
N SER A 38 -2.30 -11.27 12.93
CA SER A 38 -1.36 -12.33 13.30
C SER A 38 0.08 -11.83 13.33
N ALA A 39 0.51 -11.06 12.32
CA ALA A 39 1.82 -10.43 12.32
C ALA A 39 2.02 -9.48 13.52
N PHE A 40 0.99 -8.70 13.85
CA PHE A 40 1.02 -7.79 15.00
C PHE A 40 1.10 -8.54 16.33
N ILE A 41 0.32 -9.61 16.51
CA ILE A 41 0.36 -10.44 17.73
C ILE A 41 1.72 -11.11 17.88
N VAL A 42 2.27 -11.70 16.80
CA VAL A 42 3.61 -12.30 16.82
C VAL A 42 4.67 -11.28 17.20
N PHE A 43 4.59 -10.06 16.66
CA PHE A 43 5.48 -8.97 17.04
C PHE A 43 5.36 -8.65 18.54
N LEU A 44 4.15 -8.44 19.06
CA LEU A 44 3.93 -8.14 20.47
C LEU A 44 4.41 -9.24 21.40
N CYS A 45 4.25 -10.52 21.03
CA CYS A 45 4.75 -11.65 21.81
C CYS A 45 6.27 -11.82 21.71
N SER A 46 6.89 -11.41 20.60
CA SER A 46 8.34 -11.52 20.40
C SER A 46 9.15 -10.56 21.27
N VAL A 47 8.58 -9.40 21.62
CA VAL A 47 9.24 -8.40 22.49
C VAL A 47 9.55 -8.94 23.89
N PRO A 48 8.58 -9.46 24.68
CA PRO A 48 8.86 -10.04 25.98
C PRO A 48 9.66 -11.33 25.89
N MET A 49 9.49 -12.14 24.82
CA MET A 49 10.33 -13.32 24.58
C MET A 49 11.81 -12.95 24.38
N LEU A 50 12.09 -11.86 23.66
CA LEU A 50 13.47 -11.40 23.45
C LEU A 50 14.07 -10.95 24.79
N ALA A 51 13.33 -10.13 25.55
CA ALA A 51 13.75 -9.68 26.88
C ALA A 51 14.03 -10.86 27.84
N ALA A 52 13.16 -11.88 27.84
CA ALA A 52 13.34 -13.09 28.64
C ALA A 52 14.56 -13.90 28.17
N SER A 53 14.76 -14.08 26.86
CA SER A 53 15.88 -14.85 26.32
C SER A 53 17.24 -14.24 26.68
N ILE A 54 17.32 -12.91 26.74
CA ILE A 54 18.52 -12.16 27.16
C ILE A 54 18.69 -12.26 28.68
N SER A 55 17.61 -12.11 29.45
CA SER A 55 17.67 -12.07 30.92
C SER A 55 17.97 -13.43 31.55
N PHE A 56 17.57 -14.53 30.91
CA PHE A 56 17.77 -15.90 31.38
C PHE A 56 18.88 -16.66 30.62
N ASP A 57 19.65 -15.96 29.78
CA ASP A 57 20.80 -16.46 29.02
C ASP A 57 20.53 -17.79 28.29
N ILE A 58 19.35 -17.88 27.65
CA ILE A 58 18.90 -19.11 26.99
C ILE A 58 19.66 -19.26 25.66
N PRO A 59 20.55 -20.25 25.49
CA PRO A 59 21.32 -20.38 24.26
C PRO A 59 20.41 -20.69 23.06
N GLN A 60 20.74 -20.18 21.87
CA GLN A 60 20.06 -20.42 20.58
C GLN A 60 18.70 -19.73 20.34
N THR A 61 18.11 -19.05 21.33
CA THR A 61 16.84 -18.30 21.16
C THR A 61 16.97 -16.82 20.75
N PRO A 62 17.97 -16.02 21.20
CA PRO A 62 17.94 -14.57 21.01
C PRO A 62 18.00 -14.14 19.55
N GLY A 63 18.89 -14.75 18.76
CA GLY A 63 19.04 -14.44 17.33
C GLY A 63 17.79 -14.76 16.53
N MET A 64 17.18 -15.92 16.77
CA MET A 64 15.94 -16.33 16.10
C MET A 64 14.75 -15.44 16.51
N THR A 65 14.63 -15.10 17.80
CA THR A 65 13.57 -14.19 18.27
C THR A 65 13.74 -12.78 17.69
N LEU A 66 14.97 -12.29 17.54
CA LEU A 66 15.26 -10.99 16.92
C LEU A 66 14.88 -10.98 15.44
N VAL A 67 15.18 -12.06 14.69
CA VAL A 67 14.74 -12.22 13.29
C VAL A 67 13.22 -12.25 13.19
N VAL A 68 12.53 -13.02 14.05
CA VAL A 68 11.06 -13.08 14.07
C VAL A 68 10.45 -11.72 14.41
N MET A 69 11.01 -11.00 15.38
CA MET A 69 10.57 -9.66 15.75
C MET A 69 10.74 -8.67 14.59
N ALA A 70 11.90 -8.70 13.91
CA ALA A 70 12.17 -7.84 12.77
C ALA A 70 11.21 -8.13 11.59
N LEU A 71 11.00 -9.40 11.25
CA LEU A 71 10.13 -9.79 10.14
C LEU A 71 8.65 -9.50 10.43
N SER A 72 8.17 -9.83 11.63
CA SER A 72 6.78 -9.57 12.03
C SER A 72 6.50 -8.06 12.18
N GLY A 73 7.44 -7.30 12.73
CA GLY A 73 7.36 -5.84 12.80
C GLY A 73 7.37 -5.19 11.42
N ALA A 74 8.25 -5.63 10.52
CA ALA A 74 8.28 -5.16 9.13
C ALA A 74 6.97 -5.50 8.40
N ALA A 75 6.45 -6.72 8.54
CA ALA A 75 5.17 -7.12 7.96
C ALA A 75 4.01 -6.27 8.48
N ALA A 76 3.92 -6.05 9.80
CA ALA A 76 2.89 -5.22 10.40
C ALA A 76 2.97 -3.76 9.92
N ALA A 77 4.18 -3.20 9.81
CA ALA A 77 4.39 -1.85 9.30
C ALA A 77 3.98 -1.73 7.82
N LEU A 78 4.40 -2.67 6.96
CA LEU A 78 4.03 -2.69 5.55
C LEU A 78 2.51 -2.80 5.35
N ILE A 79 1.85 -3.66 6.13
CA ILE A 79 0.40 -3.82 6.12
C ILE A 79 -0.30 -2.52 6.57
N GLY A 80 0.17 -1.89 7.66
CA GLY A 80 -0.39 -0.63 8.14
C GLY A 80 -0.24 0.52 7.12
N MET A 81 0.90 0.60 6.45
CA MET A 81 1.13 1.57 5.38
C MET A 81 0.22 1.33 4.17
N GLY A 82 0.10 0.07 3.73
CA GLY A 82 -0.82 -0.31 2.65
C GLY A 82 -2.28 0.01 2.97
N ALA A 83 -2.73 -0.30 4.19
CA ALA A 83 -4.08 0.04 4.65
C ALA A 83 -4.33 1.56 4.67
N THR A 84 -3.35 2.34 5.14
CA THR A 84 -3.43 3.81 5.17
C THR A 84 -3.50 4.40 3.75
N ALA A 85 -2.70 3.88 2.83
CA ALA A 85 -2.75 4.26 1.42
C ALA A 85 -4.12 3.93 0.81
N LEU A 86 -4.67 2.75 1.10
CA LEU A 86 -5.97 2.32 0.60
C LEU A 86 -7.11 3.24 1.06
N VAL A 87 -7.15 3.56 2.36
CA VAL A 87 -8.16 4.46 2.93
C VAL A 87 -8.08 5.85 2.28
N LYS A 88 -6.87 6.39 2.12
CA LYS A 88 -6.67 7.68 1.47
C LYS A 88 -7.06 7.64 0.00
N PHE A 89 -6.74 6.58 -0.73
CA PHE A 89 -7.13 6.39 -2.12
C PHE A 89 -8.65 6.35 -2.28
N LEU A 90 -9.35 5.57 -1.45
CA LEU A 90 -10.81 5.49 -1.46
C LEU A 90 -11.45 6.83 -1.09
N SER A 91 -10.89 7.57 -0.12
CA SER A 91 -11.35 8.90 0.25
C SER A 91 -11.21 9.90 -0.91
N LEU A 92 -10.05 9.95 -1.56
CA LEU A 92 -9.81 10.82 -2.72
C LEU A 92 -10.72 10.45 -3.90
N SER A 93 -10.91 9.16 -4.13
CA SER A 93 -11.81 8.63 -5.15
C SER A 93 -13.25 9.06 -4.88
N LEU A 94 -13.71 8.96 -3.63
CA LEU A 94 -15.04 9.41 -3.22
C LEU A 94 -15.21 10.92 -3.41
N VAL A 95 -14.23 11.73 -3.00
CA VAL A 95 -14.24 13.18 -3.19
C VAL A 95 -14.39 13.54 -4.67
N PHE A 96 -13.58 12.92 -5.54
CA PHE A 96 -13.67 13.17 -6.97
C PHE A 96 -15.01 12.72 -7.57
N VAL A 97 -15.47 11.52 -7.22
CA VAL A 97 -16.72 10.96 -7.74
C VAL A 97 -17.94 11.68 -7.23
N SER A 98 -17.92 12.31 -6.05
CA SER A 98 -19.08 13.02 -5.48
C SER A 98 -19.06 14.52 -5.79
N GLN A 99 -17.93 15.18 -5.56
CA GLN A 99 -17.79 16.64 -5.53
C GLN A 99 -16.97 17.20 -6.71
N GLY A 100 -16.30 16.34 -7.47
CA GLY A 100 -15.60 16.74 -8.70
C GLY A 100 -14.17 17.25 -8.50
N ALA A 101 -13.59 17.77 -9.58
CA ALA A 101 -12.17 18.11 -9.64
C ALA A 101 -11.78 19.33 -8.78
N ALA A 102 -12.70 20.28 -8.59
CA ALA A 102 -12.47 21.47 -7.78
C ALA A 102 -12.23 21.11 -6.30
N GLU A 103 -13.01 20.17 -5.77
CA GLU A 103 -12.85 19.71 -4.38
C GLU A 103 -11.63 18.79 -4.23
N LEU A 104 -11.37 17.93 -5.22
CA LEU A 104 -10.19 17.07 -5.22
C LEU A 104 -8.89 17.89 -5.11
N ARG A 105 -8.81 19.06 -5.76
CA ARG A 105 -7.65 19.96 -5.68
C ARG A 105 -7.37 20.46 -4.26
N LYS A 106 -8.39 20.66 -3.42
CA LYS A 106 -8.20 21.03 -2.00
C LYS A 106 -7.52 19.91 -1.21
N HIS A 107 -7.63 18.66 -1.68
CA HIS A 107 -7.05 17.47 -1.06
C HIS A 107 -5.69 17.07 -1.67
N ARG A 108 -5.01 17.97 -2.39
CA ARG A 108 -3.70 17.70 -3.04
C ARG A 108 -2.65 17.16 -2.07
N HIS A 109 -2.59 17.68 -0.84
CA HIS A 109 -1.66 17.17 0.17
C HIS A 109 -1.98 15.71 0.55
N SER A 110 -3.27 15.39 0.69
CA SER A 110 -3.73 14.02 0.96
C SER A 110 -3.38 13.07 -0.19
N PHE A 111 -3.41 13.53 -1.44
CA PHE A 111 -2.95 12.75 -2.59
C PHE A 111 -1.46 12.41 -2.51
N TRP A 112 -0.58 13.39 -2.25
CA TRP A 112 0.85 13.11 -2.12
C TRP A 112 1.18 12.22 -0.93
N SER A 113 0.49 12.42 0.19
CA SER A 113 0.59 11.53 1.34
C SER A 113 0.15 10.10 0.97
N CYS A 114 -0.96 9.94 0.25
CA CYS A 114 -1.42 8.64 -0.25
C CYS A 114 -0.35 7.95 -1.10
N LEU A 115 0.23 8.69 -2.05
CA LEU A 115 1.28 8.18 -2.93
C LEU A 115 2.53 7.78 -2.15
N ALA A 116 2.96 8.60 -1.18
CA ALA A 116 4.08 8.28 -0.32
C ALA A 116 3.84 6.98 0.46
N TRP A 117 2.67 6.82 1.10
CA TRP A 117 2.30 5.61 1.82
C TRP A 117 2.19 4.36 0.93
N ALA A 118 1.86 4.53 -0.35
CA ALA A 118 1.84 3.43 -1.32
C ALA A 118 3.24 3.04 -1.83
N VAL A 119 4.12 4.02 -2.03
CA VAL A 119 5.46 3.82 -2.63
C VAL A 119 6.51 3.37 -1.60
N LEU A 120 6.44 3.87 -0.36
CA LEU A 120 7.37 3.51 0.72
C LEU A 120 7.48 1.99 0.96
N PRO A 121 6.36 1.25 1.08
CA PRO A 121 6.40 -0.21 1.21
C PRO A 121 7.08 -0.91 0.03
N LEU A 122 6.87 -0.40 -1.19
CA LEU A 122 7.44 -0.96 -2.41
C LEU A 122 8.96 -0.74 -2.49
N ILE A 123 9.44 0.44 -2.07
CA ILE A 123 10.87 0.71 -1.96
C ILE A 123 11.49 -0.14 -0.85
N ALA A 124 10.86 -0.20 0.32
CA ALA A 124 11.37 -0.96 1.46
C ALA A 124 11.48 -2.46 1.14
N THR A 125 10.46 -3.04 0.52
CA THR A 125 10.49 -4.45 0.09
C THR A 125 11.58 -4.69 -0.95
N ASN A 126 11.75 -3.83 -1.95
CA ASN A 126 12.79 -4.00 -2.97
C ASN A 126 14.21 -3.77 -2.43
N ALA A 127 14.42 -2.79 -1.55
CA ALA A 127 15.73 -2.43 -1.01
C ALA A 127 16.21 -3.39 0.07
N LEU A 128 15.30 -4.00 0.85
CA LEU A 128 15.63 -4.91 1.96
C LEU A 128 15.63 -6.40 1.57
N LEU A 129 15.04 -6.78 0.43
CA LEU A 129 15.02 -8.17 -0.08
C LEU A 129 15.99 -8.52 -1.24
N PRO A 130 17.11 -7.81 -1.52
CA PRO A 130 18.00 -8.20 -2.62
C PRO A 130 18.80 -9.50 -2.32
N GLY A 131 18.84 -9.97 -1.07
CA GLY A 131 19.64 -11.14 -0.67
C GLY A 131 18.93 -12.50 -0.66
N LEU A 132 17.61 -12.58 -0.93
CA LEU A 132 16.84 -13.81 -0.66
C LEU A 132 16.46 -14.64 -1.90
N THR A 133 16.48 -14.10 -3.12
CA THR A 133 16.12 -14.91 -4.32
C THR A 133 16.75 -14.31 -5.57
N THR A 134 17.77 -14.97 -6.10
CA THR A 134 18.37 -14.64 -7.41
C THR A 134 17.49 -15.07 -8.58
N ASP A 135 16.45 -15.90 -8.36
CA ASP A 135 15.62 -16.48 -9.43
C ASP A 135 14.28 -15.76 -9.67
N LEU A 136 13.98 -14.65 -8.99
CA LEU A 136 12.66 -13.99 -9.01
C LEU A 136 12.62 -12.61 -9.69
N PHE A 137 13.66 -12.20 -10.42
CA PHE A 137 13.72 -10.84 -10.98
C PHE A 137 12.59 -10.58 -12.01
N ASP A 138 12.27 -11.56 -12.86
CA ASP A 138 11.16 -11.44 -13.83
C ASP A 138 9.79 -11.40 -13.15
N GLU A 139 9.58 -12.22 -12.11
CA GLU A 139 8.29 -12.26 -11.41
C GLU A 139 8.04 -10.99 -10.59
N ARG A 140 9.10 -10.41 -10.00
CA ARG A 140 9.01 -9.15 -9.23
C ARG A 140 8.66 -7.98 -10.14
N VAL A 141 9.33 -7.84 -11.29
CA VAL A 141 9.05 -6.77 -12.26
C VAL A 141 7.65 -6.92 -12.85
N PHE A 142 7.22 -8.15 -13.16
CA PHE A 142 5.88 -8.42 -13.64
C PHE A 142 4.82 -8.11 -12.58
N ARG A 143 5.02 -8.49 -11.31
CA ARG A 143 4.12 -8.11 -10.20
C ARG A 143 4.09 -6.60 -10.01
N PHE A 144 5.23 -5.91 -10.06
CA PHE A 144 5.30 -4.46 -9.91
C PHE A 144 4.60 -3.72 -11.05
N LEU A 145 4.71 -4.23 -12.28
CA LEU A 145 4.00 -3.71 -13.45
C LEU A 145 2.50 -4.01 -13.35
N VAL A 146 2.09 -5.23 -13.02
CA VAL A 146 0.67 -5.61 -12.95
C VAL A 146 -0.05 -4.93 -11.77
N TYR A 147 0.55 -4.90 -10.57
CA TYR A 147 0.01 -4.19 -9.41
C TYR A 147 0.16 -2.67 -9.53
N GLY A 148 1.23 -2.19 -10.17
CA GLY A 148 1.46 -0.78 -10.44
C GLY A 148 0.55 -0.20 -11.52
N LEU A 149 0.22 -0.96 -12.58
CA LEU A 149 -0.73 -0.55 -13.61
C LEU A 149 -2.16 -0.51 -13.09
N THR A 150 -2.55 -1.49 -12.26
CA THR A 150 -3.93 -1.63 -11.76
C THR A 150 -4.34 -0.50 -10.82
N LEU A 151 -3.47 -0.05 -9.91
CA LEU A 151 -3.74 1.14 -9.09
C LEU A 151 -3.20 2.44 -9.72
N GLY A 152 -2.24 2.34 -10.63
CA GLY A 152 -1.62 3.49 -11.29
C GLY A 152 -2.55 4.20 -12.25
N VAL A 153 -3.39 3.49 -13.01
CA VAL A 153 -4.39 4.09 -13.90
C VAL A 153 -5.34 5.05 -13.15
N PRO A 154 -6.08 4.61 -12.12
CA PRO A 154 -6.98 5.51 -11.39
C PRO A 154 -6.22 6.60 -10.61
N LEU A 155 -5.03 6.32 -10.08
CA LEU A 155 -4.19 7.35 -9.44
C LEU A 155 -3.74 8.43 -10.44
N PHE A 156 -3.36 8.03 -11.65
CA PHE A 156 -2.99 8.94 -12.72
C PHE A 156 -4.17 9.77 -13.18
N HIS A 157 -5.37 9.18 -13.27
CA HIS A 157 -6.59 9.91 -13.58
C HIS A 157 -6.85 11.01 -12.53
N LEU A 158 -6.81 10.68 -11.24
CA LEU A 158 -6.96 11.67 -10.16
C LEU A 158 -5.89 12.77 -10.25
N TRP A 159 -4.64 12.40 -10.54
CA TRP A 159 -3.56 13.36 -10.76
C TRP A 159 -3.83 14.29 -11.93
N ALA A 160 -4.25 13.74 -13.08
CA ALA A 160 -4.55 14.51 -14.28
C ALA A 160 -5.71 15.49 -14.05
N GLU A 161 -6.76 15.05 -13.36
CA GLU A 161 -7.91 15.88 -12.99
C GLU A 161 -7.53 17.00 -12.01
N MET A 162 -6.58 16.75 -11.10
CA MET A 162 -6.06 17.81 -10.22
C MET A 162 -5.17 18.83 -10.95
N HIS A 163 -4.39 18.39 -11.95
CA HIS A 163 -3.37 19.25 -12.58
C HIS A 163 -3.85 19.99 -13.82
N TYR A 164 -4.66 19.35 -14.66
CA TYR A 164 -4.98 19.87 -15.99
C TYR A 164 -6.37 20.46 -16.10
N ARG A 165 -7.25 20.20 -15.13
CA ARG A 165 -8.59 20.76 -15.11
C ARG A 165 -8.58 22.15 -14.51
N ARG A 166 -8.90 23.15 -15.33
CA ARG A 166 -8.99 24.55 -14.92
C ARG A 166 -10.37 24.83 -14.38
#